data_AF-A0A923CDT6-F1
#
_entry.id   AF-A0A923CDT6-F1
#
_cell.length_a   1.000
_cell.length_b   1.000
_cell.length_c   1.000
_cell.angle_alpha   90.00
_cell.angle_beta   90.00
_cell.angle_gamma   90.00
#
_symmetry.space_group_name_H-M   'P 1'
#
loop_
_entity.id
_entity.type
_entity.pdbx_description
1 polymer ?
#
loop_
_entity_poly.entity_id
_entity_poly.type
_entity_poly.pdbx_seq_one_letter_code
_entity_poly.pdbx_strand_id
1 'polypeptide(L)'
;MELIKPKRSFSRTTVIGTLAPAWAAIAWSIHDGVAMAQVVVPLMVVLIASVIGVYQGIGHFDLRSQLTAGAKPAKAPRAPRAPTGEAG
;
A
#
# COMPACT_ATOMS: atom_id res chain seq x y z
N MET A 1 24.83 -3.15 6.55
CA MET A 1 23.52 -3.11 7.25
C MET A 1 22.54 -3.94 6.45
N GLU A 2 21.70 -4.74 7.09
CA GLU A 2 20.60 -5.42 6.38
C GLU A 2 19.48 -4.41 6.09
N LEU A 3 18.74 -4.65 5.02
CA LEU A 3 17.53 -3.89 4.69
C LEU A 3 16.52 -4.10 5.82
N ILE A 4 16.33 -3.08 6.67
CA ILE A 4 15.38 -3.15 7.77
C ILE A 4 14.03 -2.80 7.18
N LYS A 5 13.08 -3.74 7.21
CA LYS A 5 11.71 -3.47 6.78
C LYS A 5 11.23 -2.20 7.50
N PRO A 6 10.87 -1.12 6.77
CA PRO A 6 10.43 0.11 7.40
C PRO A 6 9.34 -0.21 8.42
N LYS A 7 9.54 0.24 9.66
CA LYS A 7 8.54 0.17 10.73
C LYS A 7 7.45 1.17 10.36
N ARG A 8 6.56 0.74 9.46
CA ARG A 8 5.48 1.51 8.81
C ARG A 8 4.76 2.40 9.84
N SER A 9 5.15 3.66 9.95
CA SER A 9 4.46 4.62 10.81
C SER A 9 3.30 5.30 10.08
N PHE A 10 3.28 5.30 8.74
CA PHE A 10 2.04 5.51 7.99
C PHE A 10 1.27 4.20 7.99
N SER A 11 0.47 4.02 9.05
CA SER A 11 -0.25 2.79 9.29
C SER A 11 -1.17 2.49 8.11
N ARG A 12 -1.10 1.25 7.60
CA ARG A 12 -2.06 0.75 6.61
C ARG A 12 -3.50 1.01 7.06
N THR A 13 -3.74 0.98 8.37
CA THR A 13 -5.02 1.30 8.99
C THR A 13 -5.44 2.74 8.74
N THR A 14 -4.52 3.71 8.78
CA THR A 14 -4.81 5.11 8.44
C THR A 14 -5.23 5.25 6.98
N VAL A 15 -4.50 4.61 6.07
CA VAL A 15 -4.87 4.61 4.64
C VAL A 15 -6.24 4.00 4.43
N ILE A 16 -6.51 2.83 5.01
CA ILE A 16 -7.82 2.17 4.91
C ILE A 16 -8.92 3.05 5.53
N GLY A 17 -8.65 3.63 6.70
CA GLY A 17 -9.57 4.53 7.41
C GLY A 17 -9.90 5.80 6.63
N THR A 18 -8.98 6.32 5.82
CA THR A 18 -9.23 7.46 4.92
C THR A 18 -9.97 7.04 3.64
N LEU A 19 -9.65 5.87 3.08
CA LEU A 19 -10.25 5.41 1.83
C LEU A 19 -11.68 4.91 2.00
N ALA A 20 -12.03 4.31 3.15
CA ALA A 20 -13.37 3.78 3.38
C ALA A 20 -14.48 4.86 3.30
N PRO A 21 -14.35 6.04 3.95
CA PRO A 21 -15.29 7.15 3.78
C PRO A 21 -15.37 7.67 2.34
N ALA A 22 -14.26 7.70 1.60
CA ALA A 22 -14.27 8.15 0.20
C ALA A 22 -15.10 7.22 -0.68
N TRP A 23 -14.98 5.90 -0.49
CA TRP A 23 -15.84 4.92 -1.16
C TRP A 23 -17.30 5.02 -0.72
N ALA A 24 -17.56 5.26 0.56
CA ALA A 24 -18.92 5.47 1.07
C ALA A 24 -19.56 6.73 0.45
N ALA A 25 -18.81 7.82 0.30
CA ALA A 25 -19.27 9.04 -0.35
C ALA A 25 -19.61 8.82 -1.84
N ILE A 26 -18.80 8.03 -2.56
CA ILE A 26 -19.10 7.60 -3.94
C ILE A 26 -20.42 6.85 -3.97
N ALA A 27 -20.58 5.81 -3.15
CA ALA A 27 -21.79 5.00 -3.12
C ALA A 27 -23.03 5.83 -2.78
N TRP A 28 -22.92 6.73 -1.80
CA TRP A 28 -23.99 7.64 -1.41
C TRP A 28 -24.37 8.59 -2.54
N SER A 29 -23.38 9.19 -3.22
CA SER A 29 -23.65 10.12 -4.32
C SER A 29 -24.38 9.47 -5.50
N ILE A 30 -24.07 8.20 -5.78
CA ILE A 30 -24.75 7.42 -6.82
C ILE A 30 -26.20 7.12 -6.40
N HIS A 31 -26.42 6.80 -5.11
CA HIS A 31 -27.76 6.59 -4.57
C HIS A 31 -28.62 7.86 -4.61
N ASP A 32 -28.04 9.02 -4.31
CA ASP A 32 -28.75 10.31 -4.28
C ASP A 32 -29.13 10.80 -5.69
N GLY A 33 -28.28 10.55 -6.69
CA GLY A 33 -28.64 10.72 -8.09
C GLY A 33 -27.49 11.18 -8.98
N VAL A 34 -27.76 11.18 -10.29
CA VAL A 34 -26.76 11.43 -11.34
C VAL A 34 -26.08 12.79 -11.19
N ALA A 35 -26.83 13.84 -10.82
CA ALA A 35 -26.27 15.18 -10.65
C ALA A 35 -25.22 15.25 -9.54
N MET A 36 -25.45 14.59 -8.40
CA MET A 36 -24.46 14.52 -7.32
C MET A 36 -23.28 13.61 -7.69
N ALA A 37 -23.55 12.46 -8.30
CA ALA A 37 -22.50 11.54 -8.73
C ALA A 37 -21.51 12.19 -9.72
N GLN A 38 -21.99 13.05 -10.62
CA GLN A 38 -21.13 13.76 -11.58
C GLN A 38 -20.07 14.66 -10.93
N VAL A 39 -20.33 15.17 -9.73
CA VAL A 39 -19.40 16.03 -8.98
C VAL A 39 -18.58 15.22 -7.99
N VAL A 40 -19.23 14.36 -7.21
CA VAL A 40 -18.59 13.65 -6.08
C VAL A 40 -17.64 12.56 -6.57
N VAL A 41 -18.01 11.80 -7.62
CA VAL A 41 -17.20 10.66 -8.08
C VAL A 41 -15.82 11.11 -8.55
N PRO A 42 -15.65 12.11 -9.45
CA PRO A 42 -14.34 12.57 -9.86
C PRO A 42 -13.48 13.08 -8.69
N LEU A 43 -14.08 13.85 -7.78
CA LEU A 43 -13.39 14.39 -6.60
C LEU A 43 -12.85 13.26 -5.70
N MET A 44 -13.70 12.26 -5.40
CA MET A 44 -13.30 11.14 -4.54
C MET A 44 -12.27 10.24 -5.22
N VAL A 45 -12.35 10.04 -6.54
CA VAL A 45 -11.33 9.30 -7.30
C VAL A 45 -9.97 9.99 -7.23
N VAL A 46 -9.91 11.31 -7.39
CA VAL A 46 -8.67 12.09 -7.25
C VAL A 46 -8.11 11.98 -5.83
N LEU A 47 -8.97 12.06 -4.81
CA LEU A 47 -8.56 11.88 -3.42
C LEU A 47 -7.97 10.49 -3.17
N ILE A 48 -8.65 9.44 -3.63
CA ILE A 48 -8.21 8.04 -3.51
C ILE A 48 -6.83 7.86 -4.17
N ALA A 49 -6.68 8.34 -5.40
CA ALA A 49 -5.42 8.27 -6.14
C ALA A 49 -4.29 9.01 -5.40
N SER A 50 -4.59 10.19 -4.85
CA SER A 50 -3.62 11.00 -4.10
C SER A 50 -3.15 10.30 -2.83
N VAL A 51 -4.08 9.73 -2.05
CA VAL A 51 -3.75 9.00 -0.81
C VAL A 51 -2.89 7.76 -1.10
N ILE A 52 -3.25 6.99 -2.14
CA ILE A 52 -2.48 5.83 -2.57
C ILE A 52 -1.10 6.26 -3.06
N GLY A 53 -1.02 7.31 -3.87
CA GLY A 53 0.22 7.85 -4.42
C GLY A 53 1.18 8.31 -3.33
N VAL A 54 0.69 9.05 -2.32
CA VAL A 54 1.50 9.47 -1.16
C VAL A 54 2.00 8.25 -0.38
N TYR A 55 1.14 7.27 -0.12
CA TYR A 55 1.53 6.05 0.59
C TYR A 55 2.62 5.27 -0.15
N GLN A 56 2.49 5.11 -1.47
CA GLN A 56 3.51 4.45 -2.30
C GLN A 56 4.80 5.28 -2.39
N GLY A 57 4.68 6.61 -2.54
CA GLY A 57 5.80 7.54 -2.62
C GLY A 57 6.67 7.50 -1.38
N ILE A 58 6.07 7.59 -0.18
CA ILE A 58 6.80 7.48 1.10
C ILE A 58 7.54 6.14 1.18
N GLY A 59 6.89 5.03 0.78
CA GLY A 59 7.53 3.72 0.77
C GLY A 59 8.73 3.64 -0.18
N HIS A 60 8.64 4.26 -1.36
CA HIS A 60 9.73 4.30 -2.33
C HIS A 60 10.91 5.17 -1.85
N PHE A 61 10.63 6.34 -1.25
CA PHE A 61 11.67 7.20 -0.68
C PHE A 61 12.41 6.54 0.48
N ASP A 62 11.69 5.83 1.35
CA ASP A 62 12.30 5.08 2.45
C ASP A 62 13.20 3.94 1.94
N LEU A 63 12.75 3.18 0.94
CA LEU A 63 13.58 2.14 0.33
C LEU A 63 14.85 2.76 -0.29
N ARG A 64 14.70 3.88 -1.01
CA ARG A 64 15.82 4.58 -1.64
C ARG A 64 16.82 5.08 -0.60
N SER A 65 16.35 5.64 0.52
CA SER A 65 17.22 6.13 1.59
C SER A 65 18.03 5.00 2.23
N GLN A 66 17.42 3.85 2.48
CA GLN A 66 18.11 2.66 3.01
C GLN A 66 19.15 2.12 2.03
N LEU A 67 18.83 2.05 0.73
CA LEU A 67 19.78 1.61 -0.30
C LEU A 67 20.96 2.58 -0.42
N THR A 68 20.71 3.90 -0.40
CA THR A 68 21.79 4.91 -0.40
C THR A 68 22.64 4.86 0.87
N ALA A 69 22.09 4.42 2.00
CA ALA A 69 22.82 4.20 3.25
C ALA A 69 23.63 2.88 3.27
N GLY A 70 23.69 2.15 2.15
CA GLY A 70 24.45 0.91 2.04
C GLY A 70 23.76 -0.31 2.67
N ALA A 71 22.43 -0.24 2.89
CA ALA A 71 21.66 -1.41 3.29
C ALA A 71 21.63 -2.44 2.15
N LYS A 72 21.99 -3.69 2.45
CA LYS A 72 21.96 -4.81 1.52
C LYS A 72 20.65 -5.58 1.71
N PRO A 73 19.99 -6.04 0.64
CA PRO A 73 18.81 -6.90 0.76
C PRO A 73 19.14 -8.09 1.67
N ALA A 74 18.34 -8.30 2.72
CA ALA A 74 18.48 -9.50 3.54
C ALA A 74 18.28 -10.72 2.64
N LYS A 75 19.19 -11.71 2.71
CA LYS A 75 19.05 -12.95 1.95
C LYS A 75 17.69 -13.56 2.28
N ALA A 76 16.88 -13.83 1.25
CA ALA A 76 15.60 -14.50 1.43
C ALA A 76 15.82 -15.78 2.28
N PRO A 77 14.95 -16.06 3.28
CA PRO A 77 15.05 -17.30 4.04
C PRO A 77 15.10 -18.47 3.06
N ARG A 78 16.15 -19.31 3.17
CA ARG A 78 16.22 -20.54 2.39
C ARG A 78 14.95 -21.33 2.69
N ALA A 79 14.14 -21.58 1.66
CA ALA A 79 12.99 -22.47 1.78
C ALA A 79 13.47 -23.80 2.39
N PRO A 80 12.71 -24.42 3.31
CA PRO A 80 13.04 -25.74 3.83
C PRO A 80 13.18 -26.70 2.66
N ARG A 81 14.34 -27.36 2.52
CA ARG A 81 14.47 -28.47 1.57
C ARG A 81 13.51 -29.56 2.01
N ALA A 82 12.58 -29.95 1.15
CA ALA A 82 11.82 -31.17 1.34
C ALA A 82 12.81 -32.35 1.50
N PRO A 83 12.57 -33.30 2.42
CA PRO A 83 13.41 -34.47 2.52
C PRO A 83 13.32 -35.24 1.20
N THR A 84 14.46 -35.38 0.51
CA THR A 84 14.59 -36.27 -0.62
C THR A 84 14.33 -37.68 -0.10
N GLY A 85 13.19 -38.25 -0.46
CA GLY A 85 12.90 -39.65 -0.20
C GLY A 85 13.96 -40.51 -0.88
N GLU A 86 14.74 -41.20 -0.07
CA GLU A 86 15.47 -42.38 -0.52
C GLU A 86 14.42 -43.44 -0.87
N ALA A 87 14.21 -43.66 -2.16
CA ALA A 87 13.59 -44.88 -2.66
C ALA A 87 14.73 -45.85 -2.97
N GLY A 88 14.80 -46.91 -2.17
CA GLY A 88 15.67 -48.06 -2.41
C GLY A 88 15.18 -48.97 -3.52
#